data_AF-A0A8T3E2Q1-F1
#
_entry.id   AF-A0A8T3E2Q1-F1
#
_cell.length_a   1.000
_cell.length_b   1.000
_cell.length_c   1.000
_cell.angle_alpha   90.00
_cell.angle_beta   90.00
_cell.angle_gamma   90.00
#
_symmetry.space_group_name_H-M   'P 1'
#
loop_
_entity.id
_entity.type
_entity.pdbx_description
1 polymer ?
#
loop_
_entity_poly.entity_id
_entity_poly.type
_entity_poly.pdbx_seq_one_letter_code
_entity_poly.pdbx_strand_id
1 'polypeptide(L)'
;MLYFKRLIQIPRLPESPPNFLHASALAEHVKPVVVVEEEEPPDDDDPEPLIEVSEVTQPSLQVQPQFDIFDQTFGPPNGGFDDRDIQIENMKREMELLRAELERIKAEAQRYITQLKSQINSLEAELEEQRVQKQRALVENEQLRMELETLRRQNAEHQSIQATFTEAEKRAQATELRYSKLKEKHAELVSSHAPNTELLRKSADTVKMLSASQQTQEEVARTKQQLAFEVDRVRQEADMKLEEQKFEMDRLRHELEERRAEILRVQATLQSNEKEGDKLSSSLTVLQEEKEALIRSVSEREAELASLRMDAQLQQSSLQQERERSTRELSELQGKLQEKLSREEQLQQKILEEQFMLLQGTVSEAEGIIQDAVAKLGDPCTSAAPAPQIIL
;
A
#
# COMPACT_ATOMS: atom_id res chain seq x y z
N MET A 1 57.35 -48.17 33.45
CA MET A 1 57.15 -46.71 33.63
C MET A 1 58.51 -45.98 33.54
N LEU A 2 59.10 -45.85 32.34
CA LEU A 2 60.41 -45.18 32.17
C LEU A 2 60.38 -44.03 31.14
N TYR A 3 59.21 -43.64 30.63
CA TYR A 3 59.08 -42.62 29.58
C TYR A 3 58.81 -41.18 30.06
N PHE A 4 58.48 -40.95 31.34
CA PHE A 4 58.16 -39.60 31.86
C PHE A 4 59.37 -38.82 32.40
N LYS A 5 60.57 -39.39 32.44
CA LYS A 5 61.75 -38.73 33.02
C LYS A 5 62.34 -37.59 32.17
N ARG A 6 61.91 -37.44 30.90
CA ARG A 6 62.46 -36.44 29.97
C ARG A 6 61.48 -35.34 29.56
N LEU A 7 60.19 -35.43 29.93
CA LEU A 7 59.18 -34.44 29.55
C LEU A 7 58.95 -33.35 30.61
N ILE A 8 59.31 -33.63 31.87
CA ILE A 8 59.11 -32.68 32.98
C ILE A 8 60.34 -32.77 33.90
N GLN A 9 61.08 -31.68 34.04
CA GLN A 9 62.24 -31.62 34.92
C GLN A 9 61.79 -31.12 36.30
N ILE A 10 61.54 -32.05 37.24
CA ILE A 10 61.14 -31.71 38.61
C ILE A 10 62.37 -31.23 39.40
N PRO A 11 62.39 -30.00 39.93
CA PRO A 11 63.48 -29.52 40.78
C PRO A 11 63.56 -30.35 42.07
N ARG A 12 64.78 -30.61 42.57
CA ARG A 12 64.96 -31.33 43.84
C ARG A 12 64.52 -30.43 45.01
N LEU A 13 63.87 -31.03 46.01
CA LEU A 13 63.47 -30.34 47.24
C LEU A 13 64.72 -29.90 48.04
N PRO A 14 64.67 -28.74 48.73
CA PRO A 14 65.72 -28.33 49.67
C PRO A 14 65.93 -29.36 50.78
N GLU A 15 67.17 -29.52 51.25
CA GLU A 15 67.55 -30.57 52.22
C GLU A 15 66.96 -30.37 53.63
N SER A 16 66.43 -29.19 53.95
CA SER A 16 65.80 -28.90 55.25
C SER A 16 64.43 -28.24 55.10
N PRO A 17 63.41 -28.65 55.89
CA PRO A 17 62.08 -28.04 55.83
C PRO A 17 62.10 -26.58 56.33
N PRO A 18 61.19 -25.72 55.86
CA PRO A 18 61.13 -24.32 56.29
C PRO A 18 60.88 -24.20 57.80
N ASN A 19 61.60 -23.31 58.48
CA ASN A 19 61.37 -23.02 59.89
C ASN A 19 60.28 -21.93 60.05
N PHE A 20 59.06 -22.35 60.34
CA PHE A 20 57.89 -21.46 60.45
C PHE A 20 57.85 -20.59 61.73
N LEU A 21 58.82 -20.74 62.64
CA LEU A 21 58.88 -19.95 63.89
C LEU A 21 59.63 -18.62 63.74
N HIS A 22 60.32 -18.39 62.62
CA HIS A 22 61.02 -17.13 62.32
C HIS A 22 60.34 -16.41 61.16
N ALA A 23 59.80 -15.21 61.41
CA ALA A 23 59.11 -14.40 60.40
C ALA A 23 59.99 -14.04 59.19
N SER A 24 61.32 -14.05 59.35
CA SER A 24 62.29 -13.84 58.27
C SER A 24 62.39 -15.01 57.28
N ALA A 25 61.93 -16.22 57.65
CA ALA A 25 61.99 -17.41 56.78
C ALA A 25 60.91 -17.42 55.67
N LEU A 26 59.94 -16.52 55.73
CA LEU A 26 58.91 -16.37 54.68
C LEU A 26 59.43 -15.59 53.45
N ALA A 27 60.48 -14.77 53.62
CA ALA A 27 61.03 -13.94 52.55
C ALA A 27 62.10 -14.63 51.68
N GLU A 28 62.74 -15.70 52.19
CA GLU A 28 63.76 -16.48 51.45
C GLU A 28 63.18 -17.62 50.59
N HIS A 29 61.86 -17.84 50.60
CA HIS A 29 61.23 -18.92 49.84
C HIS A 29 61.07 -18.56 48.35
N VAL A 30 61.98 -19.07 47.52
CA VAL A 30 61.90 -18.96 46.05
C VAL A 30 61.07 -20.11 45.49
N LYS A 31 59.94 -19.81 44.86
CA LYS A 31 59.08 -20.81 44.19
C LYS A 31 59.77 -21.32 42.91
N PRO A 32 59.94 -22.64 42.73
CA PRO A 32 60.44 -23.18 41.46
C PRO A 32 59.39 -23.01 40.35
N VAL A 33 59.78 -22.42 39.21
CA VAL A 33 58.93 -22.22 38.03
C VAL A 33 59.26 -23.28 36.98
N VAL A 34 58.25 -23.97 36.47
CA VAL A 34 58.36 -24.95 35.37
C VAL A 34 57.94 -24.26 34.09
N VAL A 35 58.85 -24.16 33.11
CA VAL A 35 58.59 -23.64 31.76
C VAL A 35 58.22 -24.82 30.87
N VAL A 36 57.05 -24.76 30.24
CA VAL A 36 56.60 -25.70 29.21
C VAL A 36 56.46 -24.89 27.93
N GLU A 37 57.16 -25.32 26.87
CA GLU A 37 57.04 -24.75 25.52
C GLU A 37 55.65 -25.10 24.94
N GLU A 38 54.93 -24.11 24.41
CA GLU A 38 53.60 -24.24 23.80
C GLU A 38 53.72 -24.81 22.37
N GLU A 39 52.98 -25.87 22.05
CA GLU A 39 52.75 -26.32 20.67
C GLU A 39 51.57 -25.57 20.05
N GLU A 40 51.81 -24.98 18.88
CA GLU A 40 50.85 -24.26 18.03
C GLU A 40 49.71 -25.16 17.52
N PRO A 41 48.49 -24.60 17.29
CA PRO A 41 47.42 -25.31 16.60
C PRO A 41 47.63 -25.29 15.07
N PRO A 42 47.32 -26.38 14.33
CA PRO A 42 47.30 -26.32 12.87
C PRO A 42 46.00 -25.68 12.35
N ASP A 43 46.22 -24.77 11.40
CA ASP A 43 45.27 -24.11 10.51
C ASP A 43 44.65 -25.04 9.45
N ASP A 44 43.70 -24.45 8.72
CA ASP A 44 43.24 -24.74 7.35
C ASP A 44 42.14 -25.80 7.12
N ASP A 45 40.98 -25.28 6.72
CA ASP A 45 40.17 -25.83 5.61
C ASP A 45 39.56 -24.65 4.84
N ASP A 46 40.23 -24.25 3.75
CA ASP A 46 39.75 -23.32 2.73
C ASP A 46 38.83 -24.08 1.74
N PRO A 47 37.71 -23.49 1.25
CA PRO A 47 36.72 -24.20 0.44
C PRO A 47 37.07 -24.27 -1.05
N GLU A 48 36.91 -25.45 -1.66
CA GLU A 48 37.08 -25.68 -3.11
C GLU A 48 35.94 -25.07 -3.99
N PRO A 49 36.21 -24.78 -5.28
CA PRO A 49 35.53 -23.73 -6.04
C PRO A 49 34.44 -24.21 -7.02
N LEU A 50 33.64 -23.22 -7.44
CA LEU A 50 32.56 -23.27 -8.44
C LEU A 50 32.99 -23.85 -9.79
N ILE A 51 32.09 -24.62 -10.41
CA ILE A 51 32.18 -25.08 -11.80
C ILE A 51 31.49 -24.06 -12.71
N GLU A 52 32.27 -23.43 -13.59
CA GLU A 52 31.83 -22.67 -14.77
C GLU A 52 31.64 -23.62 -15.96
N VAL A 53 30.60 -23.39 -16.77
CA VAL A 53 30.45 -24.03 -18.10
C VAL A 53 30.26 -22.93 -19.14
N SER A 54 31.30 -22.74 -19.96
CA SER A 54 31.30 -21.88 -21.15
C SER A 54 30.69 -22.56 -22.38
N GLU A 55 29.98 -21.72 -23.15
CA GLU A 55 29.91 -21.60 -24.62
C GLU A 55 30.12 -22.83 -25.54
N VAL A 56 29.18 -23.00 -26.47
CA VAL A 56 29.51 -23.41 -27.85
C VAL A 56 28.76 -22.54 -28.85
N THR A 57 29.55 -21.90 -29.71
CA THR A 57 29.19 -20.97 -30.79
C THR A 57 29.29 -21.70 -32.14
N GLN A 58 28.27 -21.56 -32.99
CA GLN A 58 28.20 -21.60 -34.48
C GLN A 58 28.95 -22.69 -35.30
N PRO A 59 28.49 -23.04 -36.53
CA PRO A 59 28.92 -22.27 -37.71
C PRO A 59 27.86 -22.07 -38.81
N SER A 60 28.11 -21.01 -39.57
CA SER A 60 27.50 -20.54 -40.82
C SER A 60 28.14 -21.19 -42.05
N LEU A 61 27.37 -21.43 -43.13
CA LEU A 61 27.79 -21.58 -44.54
C LEU A 61 26.50 -21.56 -45.39
N GLN A 62 26.40 -21.11 -46.65
CA GLN A 62 27.10 -20.18 -47.54
C GLN A 62 26.16 -20.02 -48.76
N VAL A 63 26.26 -18.87 -49.43
CA VAL A 63 25.49 -18.41 -50.61
C VAL A 63 25.89 -19.17 -51.89
N GLN A 64 24.97 -19.30 -52.89
CA GLN A 64 25.15 -19.09 -54.36
C GLN A 64 23.91 -19.63 -55.16
N PRO A 65 23.67 -19.25 -56.44
CA PRO A 65 22.44 -18.53 -56.86
C PRO A 65 21.65 -19.20 -58.03
N GLN A 66 20.63 -18.49 -58.53
CA GLN A 66 19.77 -18.78 -59.71
C GLN A 66 18.62 -19.77 -59.40
N PHE A 67 17.35 -19.48 -59.67
CA PHE A 67 16.74 -19.02 -60.92
C PHE A 67 15.46 -18.19 -60.69
N ASP A 68 15.25 -17.20 -61.55
CA ASP A 68 14.00 -16.44 -61.73
C ASP A 68 12.92 -17.37 -62.34
N ILE A 69 11.85 -17.66 -61.59
CA ILE A 69 10.64 -18.41 -62.04
C ILE A 69 9.43 -17.46 -62.05
N PHE A 70 9.62 -16.22 -62.51
CA PHE A 70 8.53 -15.54 -63.20
C PHE A 70 8.38 -16.23 -64.57
N ASP A 71 7.44 -17.17 -64.75
CA ASP A 71 6.66 -17.32 -66.03
C ASP A 71 5.79 -18.59 -66.23
N GLN A 72 5.64 -19.53 -65.29
CA GLN A 72 5.06 -20.84 -65.67
C GLN A 72 3.95 -21.46 -64.80
N THR A 73 3.01 -20.68 -64.28
CA THR A 73 1.75 -21.25 -63.73
C THR A 73 0.45 -20.47 -63.99
N PHE A 74 0.50 -19.29 -64.62
CA PHE A 74 -0.71 -18.64 -65.15
C PHE A 74 -1.11 -19.29 -66.49
N GLY A 75 -1.73 -20.46 -66.39
CA GLY A 75 -2.56 -21.02 -67.47
C GLY A 75 -3.84 -20.18 -67.67
N PRO A 76 -4.50 -20.29 -68.83
CA PRO A 76 -5.65 -19.44 -69.18
C PRO A 76 -6.83 -19.62 -68.21
N PRO A 77 -7.71 -18.62 -68.08
CA PRO A 77 -8.77 -18.60 -67.09
C PRO A 77 -9.90 -19.55 -67.52
N ASN A 78 -9.80 -20.82 -67.14
CA ASN A 78 -10.93 -21.75 -67.23
C ASN A 78 -11.65 -21.74 -65.88
N GLY A 79 -12.75 -21.00 -65.81
CA GLY A 79 -13.61 -20.88 -64.62
C GLY A 79 -14.42 -22.14 -64.31
N GLY A 80 -13.79 -23.13 -63.69
CA GLY A 80 -14.42 -24.25 -62.99
C GLY A 80 -13.66 -24.53 -61.70
N PHE A 81 -14.34 -25.06 -60.67
CA PHE A 81 -13.66 -25.53 -59.45
C PHE A 81 -12.58 -26.55 -59.83
N ASP A 82 -11.31 -26.14 -59.81
CA ASP A 82 -10.18 -26.97 -60.18
C ASP A 82 -9.70 -27.78 -58.97
N ASP A 83 -9.05 -28.93 -59.19
CA ASP A 83 -8.43 -29.76 -58.12
C ASP A 83 -7.46 -28.96 -57.23
N ARG A 84 -6.89 -27.87 -57.78
CA ARG A 84 -6.06 -26.91 -57.05
C ARG A 84 -6.85 -26.17 -55.98
N ASP A 85 -8.09 -25.78 -56.25
CA ASP A 85 -8.93 -25.08 -55.29
C ASP A 85 -9.33 -26.03 -54.13
N ILE A 86 -9.65 -27.29 -54.45
CA ILE A 86 -9.90 -28.34 -53.45
C ILE A 86 -8.65 -28.57 -52.58
N GLN A 87 -7.46 -28.60 -53.20
CA GLN A 87 -6.20 -28.71 -52.46
C GLN A 87 -5.95 -27.50 -51.55
N ILE A 88 -6.20 -26.27 -52.04
CA ILE A 88 -6.08 -25.04 -51.24
C ILE A 88 -7.05 -25.07 -50.05
N GLU A 89 -8.30 -25.50 -50.24
CA GLU A 89 -9.27 -25.63 -49.15
C GLU A 89 -8.84 -26.69 -48.12
N ASN A 90 -8.34 -27.84 -48.57
CA ASN A 90 -7.80 -28.87 -47.68
C ASN A 90 -6.60 -28.36 -46.87
N MET A 91 -5.64 -27.68 -47.52
CA MET A 91 -4.50 -27.07 -46.84
C MET A 91 -4.92 -25.98 -45.85
N LYS A 92 -5.94 -25.16 -46.17
CA LYS A 92 -6.50 -24.18 -45.23
C LYS A 92 -7.11 -24.87 -44.01
N ARG A 93 -7.88 -25.94 -44.21
CA ARG A 93 -8.47 -26.72 -43.12
C ARG A 93 -7.41 -27.38 -42.25
N GLU A 94 -6.36 -27.94 -42.86
CA GLU A 94 -5.21 -28.50 -42.14
C GLU A 94 -4.47 -27.42 -41.35
N MET A 95 -4.24 -26.23 -41.92
CA MET A 95 -3.67 -25.10 -41.18
C MET A 95 -4.53 -24.68 -39.99
N GLU A 96 -5.85 -24.68 -40.13
CA GLU A 96 -6.78 -24.38 -39.02
C GLU A 96 -6.72 -25.45 -37.92
N LEU A 97 -6.70 -26.73 -38.28
CA LEU A 97 -6.55 -27.83 -37.33
C LEU A 97 -5.19 -27.77 -36.61
N LEU A 98 -4.10 -27.51 -37.33
CA LEU A 98 -2.77 -27.35 -36.74
C LEU A 98 -2.70 -26.15 -35.80
N ARG A 99 -3.36 -25.03 -36.14
CA ARG A 99 -3.47 -23.87 -35.23
C ARG A 99 -4.25 -24.22 -33.96
N ALA A 100 -5.38 -24.92 -34.09
CA ALA A 100 -6.16 -25.36 -32.93
C ALA A 100 -5.36 -26.32 -32.04
N GLU A 101 -4.62 -27.24 -32.64
CA GLU A 101 -3.75 -28.18 -31.93
C GLU A 101 -2.58 -27.48 -31.24
N LEU A 102 -1.97 -26.47 -31.88
CA LEU A 102 -0.95 -25.63 -31.26
C LEU A 102 -1.50 -24.86 -30.05
N GLU A 103 -2.71 -24.29 -30.15
CA GLU A 103 -3.34 -23.61 -29.01
C GLU A 103 -3.71 -24.59 -27.88
N ARG A 104 -4.15 -25.81 -28.20
CA ARG A 104 -4.36 -26.88 -27.22
C ARG A 104 -3.06 -27.21 -26.47
N ILE A 105 -1.97 -27.44 -27.20
CA ILE A 105 -0.66 -27.75 -26.63
C ILE A 105 -0.16 -26.59 -25.75
N LYS A 106 -0.31 -25.33 -26.19
CA LYS A 106 0.05 -24.16 -25.38
C LYS A 106 -0.77 -24.07 -24.11
N ALA A 107 -2.08 -24.31 -24.17
CA ALA A 107 -2.95 -24.29 -23.00
C ALA A 107 -2.57 -25.39 -21.99
N GLU A 108 -2.23 -26.59 -22.47
CA GLU A 108 -1.75 -27.69 -21.63
C GLU A 108 -0.38 -27.39 -21.00
N ALA A 109 0.56 -26.86 -21.78
CA ALA A 109 1.85 -26.42 -21.27
C ALA A 109 1.68 -25.32 -20.19
N GLN A 110 0.80 -24.35 -20.42
CA GLN A 110 0.51 -23.28 -19.45
C GLN A 110 -0.13 -23.83 -18.17
N ARG A 111 -1.02 -24.82 -18.28
CA ARG A 111 -1.59 -25.52 -17.13
C ARG A 111 -0.50 -26.26 -16.34
N TYR A 112 0.40 -26.96 -17.01
CA TYR A 112 1.52 -27.66 -16.37
C TYR A 112 2.49 -26.68 -15.67
N ILE A 113 2.83 -25.56 -16.32
CA ILE A 113 3.61 -24.49 -15.72
C ILE A 113 2.94 -23.95 -14.45
N THR A 114 1.62 -23.76 -14.48
CA THR A 114 0.87 -23.26 -13.32
C THR A 114 0.88 -24.27 -12.17
N GLN A 115 0.71 -25.57 -12.47
CA GLN A 115 0.81 -26.65 -11.47
C GLN A 115 2.21 -26.74 -10.86
N LEU A 116 3.26 -26.70 -11.69
CA LEU A 116 4.64 -26.72 -11.20
C LEU A 116 4.96 -25.50 -10.35
N LYS A 117 4.54 -24.29 -10.76
CA LYS A 117 4.70 -23.09 -9.93
C LYS A 117 3.98 -23.21 -8.58
N SER A 118 2.78 -23.75 -8.57
CA SER A 118 2.06 -24.00 -7.32
C SER A 118 2.78 -25.02 -6.43
N GLN A 119 3.36 -26.07 -7.01
CA GLN A 119 4.14 -27.06 -6.28
C GLN A 119 5.44 -26.47 -5.72
N ILE A 120 6.15 -25.65 -6.51
CA ILE A 120 7.34 -24.92 -6.07
C ILE A 120 6.98 -24.04 -4.88
N ASN A 121 5.93 -23.22 -4.98
CA ASN A 121 5.50 -22.36 -3.89
C ASN A 121 5.09 -23.15 -2.63
N SER A 122 4.45 -24.31 -2.77
CA SER A 122 4.12 -25.20 -1.64
C SER A 122 5.38 -25.72 -0.96
N LEU A 123 6.34 -26.22 -1.75
CA LEU A 123 7.61 -26.74 -1.23
C LEU A 123 8.46 -25.65 -0.59
N GLU A 124 8.47 -24.44 -1.15
CA GLU A 124 9.14 -23.27 -0.57
C GLU A 124 8.51 -22.88 0.78
N ALA A 125 7.19 -22.91 0.89
CA ALA A 125 6.48 -22.65 2.15
C ALA A 125 6.77 -23.74 3.20
N GLU A 126 6.73 -25.02 2.81
CA GLU A 126 7.08 -26.15 3.68
C GLU A 126 8.54 -26.06 4.16
N LEU A 127 9.48 -25.69 3.27
CA LEU A 127 10.88 -25.49 3.63
C LEU A 127 11.06 -24.36 4.65
N GLU A 128 10.34 -23.25 4.48
CA GLU A 128 10.41 -22.13 5.40
C GLU A 128 9.77 -22.46 6.76
N GLU A 129 8.65 -23.20 6.76
CA GLU A 129 8.06 -23.73 8.00
C GLU A 129 9.04 -24.64 8.76
N GLN A 130 9.73 -25.54 8.05
CA GLN A 130 10.75 -26.41 8.63
C GLN A 130 11.93 -25.61 9.20
N ARG A 131 12.36 -24.52 8.56
CA ARG A 131 13.40 -23.64 9.08
C ARG A 131 12.97 -22.97 10.38
N VAL A 132 11.75 -22.43 10.43
CA VAL A 132 11.21 -21.81 11.64
C VAL A 132 11.07 -22.83 12.77
N GLN A 133 10.59 -24.04 12.47
CA GLN A 133 10.46 -25.11 13.45
C GLN A 133 11.83 -25.55 14.00
N LYS A 134 12.83 -25.71 13.13
CA LYS A 134 14.22 -26.01 13.53
C LYS A 134 14.78 -24.91 14.43
N GLN A 135 14.60 -23.65 14.07
CA GLN A 135 15.10 -22.53 14.88
C GLN A 135 14.45 -22.50 16.27
N ARG A 136 13.13 -22.74 16.35
CA ARG A 136 12.43 -22.85 17.64
C ARG A 136 12.99 -24.00 18.49
N ALA A 137 13.18 -25.18 17.90
CA ALA A 137 13.73 -26.33 18.60
C ALA A 137 15.18 -26.10 19.08
N LEU A 138 15.99 -25.36 18.33
CA LEU A 138 17.35 -24.99 18.76
C LEU A 138 17.33 -24.08 19.99
N VAL A 139 16.47 -23.06 19.99
CA VAL A 139 16.31 -22.14 21.14
C VAL A 139 15.79 -22.89 22.38
N GLU A 140 14.80 -23.75 22.20
CA GLU A 140 14.28 -24.59 23.31
C GLU A 140 15.36 -25.55 23.83
N ASN A 141 16.19 -26.13 22.94
CA ASN A 141 17.29 -27.00 23.38
C ASN A 141 18.35 -26.23 24.17
N GLU A 142 18.66 -25.00 23.78
CA GLU A 142 19.59 -24.13 24.51
C GLU A 142 19.04 -23.76 25.89
N GLN A 143 17.76 -23.41 25.98
CA GLN A 143 17.08 -23.15 27.25
C GLN A 143 17.13 -24.37 28.17
N LEU A 144 16.78 -25.57 27.66
CA LEU A 144 16.85 -26.80 28.43
C LEU A 144 18.27 -27.14 28.89
N ARG A 145 19.30 -26.87 28.07
CA ARG A 145 20.70 -27.04 28.48
C ARG A 145 21.07 -26.10 29.63
N MET A 146 20.66 -24.83 29.56
CA MET A 146 20.89 -23.86 30.63
C MET A 146 20.17 -24.29 31.93
N GLU A 147 18.89 -24.66 31.85
CA GLU A 147 18.14 -25.14 33.02
C GLU A 147 18.79 -26.35 33.67
N LEU A 148 19.23 -27.31 32.86
CA LEU A 148 19.90 -28.50 33.34
C LEU A 148 21.24 -28.17 34.02
N GLU A 149 22.02 -27.23 33.48
CA GLU A 149 23.25 -26.76 34.11
C GLU A 149 22.98 -26.06 35.45
N THR A 150 21.93 -25.24 35.54
CA THR A 150 21.54 -24.61 36.81
C THR A 150 21.14 -25.64 37.86
N LEU A 151 20.35 -26.65 37.49
CA LEU A 151 19.96 -27.75 38.38
C LEU A 151 21.16 -28.57 38.86
N ARG A 152 22.12 -28.85 37.97
CA ARG A 152 23.36 -29.55 38.34
C ARG A 152 24.16 -28.75 39.36
N ARG A 153 24.30 -27.43 39.16
CA ARG A 153 24.99 -26.55 40.09
C ARG A 153 24.31 -26.53 41.46
N GLN A 154 22.99 -26.36 41.49
CA GLN A 154 22.21 -26.39 42.74
C GLN A 154 22.34 -27.74 43.46
N ASN A 155 22.33 -28.85 42.73
CA ASN A 155 22.50 -30.18 43.32
C ASN A 155 23.92 -30.37 43.89
N ALA A 156 24.95 -29.88 43.21
CA ALA A 156 26.32 -29.91 43.72
C ALA A 156 26.49 -29.05 44.98
N GLU A 157 25.90 -27.85 45.00
CA GLU A 157 25.86 -26.97 46.18
C GLU A 157 25.12 -27.65 47.34
N HIS A 158 23.95 -28.25 47.09
CA HIS A 158 23.19 -29.00 48.08
C HIS A 158 24.01 -30.18 48.65
N GLN A 159 24.67 -30.97 47.81
CA GLN A 159 25.54 -32.06 48.26
C GLN A 159 26.71 -31.57 49.12
N SER A 160 27.32 -30.43 48.75
CA SER A 160 28.39 -29.81 49.55
C SER A 160 27.88 -29.35 50.91
N ILE A 161 26.72 -28.69 50.96
CA ILE A 161 26.10 -28.26 52.22
C ILE A 161 25.73 -29.48 53.07
N GLN A 162 25.16 -30.52 52.47
CA GLN A 162 24.84 -31.75 53.18
C GLN A 162 26.08 -32.42 53.76
N ALA A 163 27.19 -32.48 53.01
CA ALA A 163 28.45 -33.02 53.52
C ALA A 163 28.96 -32.24 54.75
N THR A 164 28.99 -30.90 54.66
CA THR A 164 29.42 -30.06 55.79
C THR A 164 28.50 -30.20 57.01
N PHE A 165 27.18 -30.30 56.81
CA PHE A 165 26.22 -30.57 57.87
C PHE A 165 26.50 -31.91 58.56
N THR A 166 26.71 -32.99 57.80
CA THR A 166 27.01 -34.31 58.37
C THR A 166 28.34 -34.35 59.14
N GLU A 167 29.34 -33.58 58.70
CA GLU A 167 30.61 -33.46 59.43
C GLU A 167 30.44 -32.68 60.73
N ALA A 168 29.71 -31.57 60.69
CA ALA A 168 29.37 -30.79 61.87
C ALA A 168 28.56 -31.61 62.89
N GLU A 169 27.61 -32.43 62.42
CA GLU A 169 26.83 -33.34 63.27
C GLU A 169 27.72 -34.39 63.94
N LYS A 170 28.61 -35.06 63.18
CA LYS A 170 29.57 -36.02 63.75
C LYS A 170 30.48 -35.37 64.80
N ARG A 171 30.93 -34.15 64.55
CA ARG A 171 31.75 -33.39 65.50
C ARG A 171 30.95 -33.03 66.75
N ALA A 172 29.71 -32.58 66.60
CA ALA A 172 28.80 -32.28 67.71
C ALA A 172 28.56 -33.54 68.57
N GLN A 173 28.22 -34.68 67.95
CA GLN A 173 28.04 -35.96 68.64
C GLN A 173 29.31 -36.40 69.39
N ALA A 174 30.49 -36.25 68.79
CA ALA A 174 31.75 -36.56 69.46
C ALA A 174 32.01 -35.65 70.66
N THR A 175 31.69 -34.35 70.55
CA THR A 175 31.79 -33.42 71.68
C THR A 175 30.79 -33.76 72.78
N GLU A 176 29.55 -34.09 72.43
CA GLU A 176 28.50 -34.48 73.37
C GLU A 176 28.91 -35.74 74.14
N LEU A 177 29.44 -36.75 73.45
CA LEU A 177 29.95 -37.96 74.09
C LEU A 177 31.09 -37.65 75.08
N ARG A 178 32.01 -36.75 74.70
CA ARG A 178 33.10 -36.32 75.58
C ARG A 178 32.58 -35.56 76.81
N TYR A 179 31.60 -34.67 76.62
CA TYR A 179 30.96 -33.94 77.71
C TYR A 179 30.19 -34.89 78.63
N SER A 180 29.48 -35.89 78.08
CA SER A 180 28.78 -36.90 78.87
C SER A 180 29.76 -37.68 79.76
N LYS A 181 30.88 -38.17 79.18
CA LYS A 181 31.94 -38.84 79.96
C LYS A 181 32.54 -37.95 81.03
N LEU A 182 32.78 -36.67 80.72
CA LEU A 182 33.28 -35.70 81.70
C LEU A 182 32.27 -35.47 82.82
N LYS A 183 30.98 -35.37 82.48
CA LYS A 183 29.88 -35.21 83.44
C LYS A 183 29.76 -36.42 84.36
N GLU A 184 29.90 -37.64 83.83
CA GLU A 184 29.96 -38.88 84.62
C GLU A 184 31.14 -38.85 85.61
N LYS A 185 32.35 -38.50 85.14
CA LYS A 185 33.52 -38.39 86.02
C LYS A 185 33.41 -37.29 87.06
N HIS A 186 32.82 -36.16 86.70
CA HIS A 186 32.52 -35.10 87.66
C HIS A 186 31.46 -35.54 88.67
N ALA A 187 30.42 -36.29 88.25
CA ALA A 187 29.42 -36.84 89.15
C ALA A 187 30.01 -37.87 90.12
N GLU A 188 30.93 -38.73 89.66
CA GLU A 188 31.72 -39.65 90.51
C GLU A 188 32.53 -38.88 91.56
N LEU A 189 33.29 -37.86 91.15
CA LEU A 189 34.09 -37.00 92.04
C LEU A 189 33.23 -36.25 93.06
N VAL A 190 32.13 -35.66 92.61
CA VAL A 190 31.19 -34.94 93.48
C VAL A 190 30.51 -35.90 94.43
N SER A 191 30.08 -37.09 94.01
CA SER A 191 29.51 -38.09 94.92
C SER A 191 30.52 -38.53 95.98
N SER A 192 31.80 -38.64 95.63
CA SER A 192 32.88 -38.99 96.57
C SER A 192 33.23 -37.86 97.55
N HIS A 193 33.13 -36.60 97.11
CA HIS A 193 33.40 -35.41 97.93
C HIS A 193 32.14 -34.77 98.53
N ALA A 194 30.96 -35.31 98.22
CA ALA A 194 29.65 -34.73 98.48
C ALA A 194 29.48 -34.17 99.89
N PRO A 195 29.81 -34.88 100.99
CA PRO A 195 29.49 -34.37 102.32
C PRO A 195 30.25 -33.09 102.72
N ASN A 196 31.42 -32.82 102.14
CA ASN A 196 32.23 -31.62 102.46
C ASN A 196 32.10 -30.53 101.37
N THR A 197 32.00 -30.96 100.11
CA THR A 197 31.78 -30.02 99.00
C THR A 197 30.37 -29.50 98.93
N GLU A 198 29.33 -30.18 99.41
CA GLU A 198 27.95 -29.69 99.37
C GLU A 198 27.75 -28.42 100.21
N LEU A 199 28.49 -28.29 101.32
CA LEU A 199 28.49 -27.08 102.14
C LEU A 199 29.28 -25.92 101.48
N LEU A 200 30.48 -26.19 100.95
CA LEU A 200 31.29 -25.20 100.22
C LEU A 200 30.68 -24.80 98.87
N ARG A 201 29.95 -25.71 98.23
CA ARG A 201 29.26 -25.52 96.95
C ARG A 201 28.01 -24.67 97.13
N LYS A 202 27.21 -24.85 98.19
CA LYS A 202 26.09 -23.94 98.50
C LYS A 202 26.54 -22.49 98.70
N SER A 203 27.72 -22.29 99.30
CA SER A 203 28.33 -20.95 99.46
C SER A 203 28.90 -20.37 98.17
N ALA A 204 29.45 -21.19 97.27
CA ALA A 204 30.00 -20.73 95.99
C ALA A 204 28.92 -20.55 94.92
N ASP A 205 27.86 -21.36 94.96
CA ASP A 205 26.73 -21.31 94.03
C ASP A 205 25.94 -20.01 94.22
N THR A 206 25.75 -19.53 95.46
CA THR A 206 25.12 -18.22 95.72
C THR A 206 25.92 -17.05 95.17
N VAL A 207 27.25 -17.07 95.28
CA VAL A 207 28.14 -16.04 94.72
C VAL A 207 28.14 -16.07 93.19
N LYS A 208 28.20 -17.27 92.59
CA LYS A 208 28.10 -17.44 91.13
C LYS A 208 26.75 -17.01 90.60
N MET A 209 25.65 -17.31 91.30
CA MET A 209 24.30 -16.88 90.91
C MET A 209 24.16 -15.36 90.94
N LEU A 210 24.74 -14.68 91.93
CA LEU A 210 24.73 -13.21 91.99
C LEU A 210 25.53 -12.60 90.83
N SER A 211 26.73 -13.12 90.57
CA SER A 211 27.58 -12.65 89.44
C SER A 211 26.93 -12.93 88.09
N ALA A 212 26.33 -14.11 87.90
CA ALA A 212 25.60 -14.45 86.68
C ALA A 212 24.37 -13.55 86.50
N SER A 213 23.63 -13.28 87.58
CA SER A 213 22.50 -12.34 87.55
C SER A 213 22.95 -10.94 87.14
N GLN A 214 24.06 -10.44 87.67
CA GLN A 214 24.59 -9.12 87.32
C GLN A 214 25.05 -9.06 85.86
N GLN A 215 25.75 -10.09 85.37
CA GLN A 215 26.14 -10.18 83.97
C GLN A 215 24.92 -10.24 83.03
N THR A 216 23.90 -11.04 83.34
CA THR A 216 22.66 -11.08 82.55
C THR A 216 21.93 -9.73 82.56
N GLN A 217 21.96 -8.99 83.66
CA GLN A 217 21.36 -7.65 83.74
C GLN A 217 22.09 -6.64 82.84
N GLU A 218 23.42 -6.70 82.79
CA GLU A 218 24.22 -5.87 81.88
C GLU A 218 23.99 -6.24 80.40
N GLU A 219 23.88 -7.53 80.08
CA GLU A 219 23.55 -8.01 78.74
C GLU A 219 22.13 -7.60 78.31
N VAL A 220 21.15 -7.66 79.22
CA VAL A 220 19.79 -7.15 78.99
C VAL A 220 19.80 -5.63 78.78
N ALA A 221 20.61 -4.87 79.52
CA ALA A 221 20.74 -3.43 79.31
C ALA A 221 21.35 -3.11 77.93
N ARG A 222 22.37 -3.86 77.49
CA ARG A 222 22.99 -3.72 76.17
C ARG A 222 22.02 -4.07 75.03
N THR A 223 21.31 -5.20 75.14
CA THR A 223 20.31 -5.60 74.13
C THR A 223 19.14 -4.62 74.08
N LYS A 224 18.68 -4.11 75.22
CA LYS A 224 17.68 -3.03 75.27
C LYS A 224 18.15 -1.77 74.53
N GLN A 225 19.41 -1.38 74.70
CA GLN A 225 19.96 -0.22 74.01
C GLN A 225 20.09 -0.45 72.49
N GLN A 226 20.51 -1.66 72.08
CA GLN A 226 20.55 -2.03 70.66
C GLN A 226 19.15 -2.07 70.04
N LEU A 227 18.16 -2.64 70.74
CA LEU A 227 16.77 -2.64 70.28
C LEU A 227 16.18 -1.23 70.20
N ALA A 228 16.49 -0.34 71.14
CA ALA A 228 16.08 1.05 71.06
C ALA A 228 16.64 1.75 69.82
N PHE A 229 17.91 1.51 69.49
CA PHE A 229 18.53 2.06 68.27
C PHE A 229 17.90 1.50 66.99
N GLU A 230 17.64 0.19 66.93
CA GLU A 230 16.93 -0.44 65.81
C GLU A 230 15.51 0.12 65.65
N VAL A 231 14.77 0.33 66.74
CA VAL A 231 13.43 0.94 66.72
C VAL A 231 13.49 2.38 66.21
N ASP A 232 14.45 3.19 66.67
CA ASP A 232 14.62 4.56 66.18
C ASP A 232 15.00 4.60 64.70
N ARG A 233 15.85 3.67 64.24
CA ARG A 233 16.20 3.53 62.82
C ARG A 233 14.98 3.18 61.97
N VAL A 234 14.23 2.15 62.35
CA VAL A 234 13.00 1.74 61.65
C VAL A 234 11.97 2.86 61.63
N ARG A 235 11.85 3.61 62.74
CA ARG A 235 10.95 4.77 62.82
C ARG A 235 11.36 5.87 61.84
N GLN A 236 12.64 6.23 61.78
CA GLN A 236 13.14 7.23 60.81
C GLN A 236 12.94 6.78 59.36
N GLU A 237 13.21 5.51 59.05
CA GLU A 237 12.97 4.94 57.72
C GLU A 237 11.47 4.96 57.35
N ALA A 238 10.59 4.68 58.30
CA ALA A 238 9.14 4.74 58.11
C ALA A 238 8.67 6.18 57.89
N ASP A 239 9.18 7.14 58.65
CA ASP A 239 8.85 8.56 58.52
C ASP A 239 9.32 9.11 57.16
N MET A 240 10.53 8.75 56.70
CA MET A 240 11.02 9.09 55.36
C MET A 240 10.13 8.53 54.25
N LYS A 241 9.82 7.22 54.30
CA LYS A 241 8.96 6.59 53.28
C LYS A 241 7.56 7.20 53.24
N LEU A 242 7.03 7.58 54.41
CA LEU A 242 5.73 8.22 54.51
C LEU A 242 5.74 9.62 53.88
N GLU A 243 6.83 10.37 54.05
CA GLU A 243 7.00 11.69 53.42
C GLU A 243 7.21 11.58 51.91
N GLU A 244 7.99 10.61 51.44
CA GLU A 244 8.12 10.30 50.00
C GLU A 244 6.75 9.94 49.38
N GLN A 245 5.97 9.09 50.05
CA GLN A 245 4.63 8.73 49.58
C GLN A 245 3.68 9.93 49.54
N LYS A 246 3.75 10.83 50.53
CA LYS A 246 2.96 12.08 50.49
C LYS A 246 3.36 12.95 49.31
N PHE A 247 4.66 13.13 49.07
CA PHE A 247 5.15 13.93 47.95
C PHE A 247 4.67 13.38 46.60
N GLU A 248 4.78 12.06 46.39
CA GLU A 248 4.25 11.42 45.18
C GLU A 248 2.74 11.57 45.05
N MET A 249 2.01 11.45 46.15
CA MET A 249 0.55 11.58 46.17
C MET A 249 0.12 13.02 45.85
N ASP A 250 0.82 14.02 46.36
CA ASP A 250 0.59 15.42 46.02
C ASP A 250 0.99 15.71 44.55
N ARG A 251 2.09 15.15 44.04
CA ARG A 251 2.45 15.25 42.62
C ARG A 251 1.35 14.69 41.72
N LEU A 252 0.86 13.48 42.00
CA LEU A 252 -0.21 12.85 41.25
C LEU A 252 -1.52 13.65 41.32
N ARG A 253 -1.83 14.28 42.45
CA ARG A 253 -2.98 15.20 42.58
C ARG A 253 -2.86 16.40 41.66
N HIS A 254 -1.71 17.07 41.63
CA HIS A 254 -1.48 18.21 40.73
C HIS A 254 -1.58 17.78 39.27
N GLU A 255 -0.96 16.66 38.88
CA GLU A 255 -1.07 16.13 37.52
C GLU A 255 -2.54 15.83 37.14
N LEU A 256 -3.32 15.26 38.06
CA LEU A 256 -4.74 14.99 37.82
C LEU A 256 -5.54 16.28 37.63
N GLU A 257 -5.26 17.33 38.42
CA GLU A 257 -5.90 18.64 38.28
C GLU A 257 -5.53 19.32 36.95
N GLU A 258 -4.26 19.26 36.55
CA GLU A 258 -3.81 19.75 35.25
C GLU A 258 -4.50 19.02 34.09
N ARG A 259 -4.58 17.69 34.14
CA ARG A 259 -5.28 16.89 33.13
C ARG A 259 -6.77 17.22 33.08
N ARG A 260 -7.42 17.44 34.22
CA ARG A 260 -8.83 17.89 34.26
C ARG A 260 -9.00 19.28 33.63
N ALA A 261 -8.10 20.22 33.93
CA ALA A 261 -8.12 21.54 33.32
C ALA A 261 -7.92 21.46 31.80
N GLU A 262 -7.03 20.59 31.33
CA GLU A 262 -6.80 20.37 29.90
C GLU A 262 -8.02 19.76 29.20
N ILE A 263 -8.67 18.76 29.81
CA ILE A 263 -9.91 18.19 29.30
C ILE A 263 -10.99 19.28 29.15
N LEU A 264 -11.14 20.18 30.13
CA LEU A 264 -12.09 21.28 30.06
C LEU A 264 -11.75 22.26 28.92
N ARG A 265 -10.47 22.57 28.69
CA ARG A 265 -10.05 23.40 27.54
C ARG A 265 -10.39 22.74 26.21
N VAL A 266 -10.04 21.47 26.05
CA VAL A 266 -10.32 20.70 24.83
C VAL A 266 -11.83 20.65 24.58
N GLN A 267 -12.65 20.39 25.60
CA GLN A 267 -14.10 20.43 25.48
C GLN A 267 -14.62 21.80 25.04
N ALA A 268 -14.10 22.89 25.61
CA ALA A 268 -14.48 24.24 25.18
C ALA A 268 -14.12 24.51 23.70
N THR A 269 -12.94 24.08 23.26
CA THR A 269 -12.54 24.20 21.85
C THR A 269 -13.41 23.36 20.92
N LEU A 270 -13.76 22.14 21.33
CA LEU A 270 -14.65 21.25 20.58
C LEU A 270 -16.03 21.89 20.39
N GLN A 271 -16.62 22.42 21.46
CA GLN A 271 -17.92 23.12 21.39
C GLN A 271 -17.87 24.37 20.50
N SER A 272 -16.74 25.08 20.46
CA SER A 272 -16.55 26.21 19.54
C SER A 272 -16.54 25.73 18.09
N ASN A 273 -15.79 24.67 17.81
CA ASN A 273 -15.71 24.08 16.47
C ASN A 273 -17.04 23.50 16.01
N GLU A 274 -17.82 22.86 16.90
CA GLU A 274 -19.18 22.39 16.59
C GLU A 274 -20.08 23.56 16.17
N LYS A 275 -20.05 24.68 16.90
CA LYS A 275 -20.81 25.89 16.54
C LYS A 275 -20.36 26.50 15.22
N GLU A 276 -19.07 26.45 14.90
CA GLU A 276 -18.56 26.86 13.59
C GLU A 276 -19.01 25.89 12.48
N GLY A 277 -19.01 24.60 12.76
CA GLY A 277 -19.56 23.56 11.89
C GLY A 277 -21.04 23.79 11.56
N ASP A 278 -21.85 24.12 12.56
CA ASP A 278 -23.27 24.46 12.37
C ASP A 278 -23.47 25.72 11.52
N LYS A 279 -22.63 26.75 11.71
CA LYS A 279 -22.63 27.96 10.87
C LYS A 279 -22.24 27.65 9.42
N LEU A 280 -21.24 26.81 9.21
CA LEU A 280 -20.83 26.41 7.87
C LEU A 280 -21.90 25.54 7.20
N SER A 281 -22.51 24.62 7.95
CA SER A 281 -23.62 23.78 7.47
C SER A 281 -24.82 24.63 7.04
N SER A 282 -25.24 25.59 7.87
CA SER A 282 -26.33 26.52 7.51
C SER A 282 -25.97 27.42 6.31
N SER A 283 -24.71 27.88 6.21
CA SER A 283 -24.27 28.62 5.02
C SER A 283 -24.30 27.74 3.76
N LEU A 284 -23.95 26.46 3.88
CA LEU A 284 -23.98 25.51 2.77
C LEU A 284 -25.41 25.23 2.31
N THR A 285 -26.37 25.09 3.23
CA THR A 285 -27.78 24.93 2.87
C THR A 285 -28.32 26.15 2.13
N VAL A 286 -27.99 27.37 2.57
CA VAL A 286 -28.38 28.61 1.88
C VAL A 286 -27.79 28.68 0.47
N LEU A 287 -26.49 28.41 0.32
CA LEU A 287 -25.83 28.39 -0.99
C LEU A 287 -26.43 27.31 -1.92
N GLN A 288 -26.86 26.19 -1.36
CA GLN A 288 -27.51 25.13 -2.12
C GLN A 288 -28.90 25.55 -2.61
N GLU A 289 -29.69 26.21 -1.76
CA GLU A 289 -30.97 26.81 -2.15
C GLU A 289 -30.79 27.89 -3.24
N GLU A 290 -29.77 28.74 -3.11
CA GLU A 290 -29.43 29.75 -4.13
C GLU A 290 -29.02 29.10 -5.46
N LYS A 291 -28.19 28.06 -5.42
CA LYS A 291 -27.81 27.27 -6.60
C LYS A 291 -29.05 26.69 -7.29
N GLU A 292 -29.96 26.08 -6.54
CA GLU A 292 -31.20 25.51 -7.08
C GLU A 292 -32.13 26.59 -7.66
N ALA A 293 -32.20 27.76 -7.04
CA ALA A 293 -32.94 28.91 -7.56
C ALA A 293 -32.33 29.42 -8.89
N LEU A 294 -31.00 29.53 -8.95
CA LEU A 294 -30.27 29.91 -10.17
C LEU A 294 -30.48 28.89 -11.29
N ILE A 295 -30.40 27.59 -11.02
CA ILE A 295 -30.67 26.54 -12.01
C ILE A 295 -32.09 26.67 -12.57
N ARG A 296 -33.10 26.86 -11.70
CA ARG A 296 -34.48 27.10 -12.14
C ARG A 296 -34.58 28.33 -13.03
N SER A 297 -34.00 29.46 -12.62
CA SER A 297 -34.01 30.70 -13.41
C SER A 297 -33.32 30.52 -14.77
N VAL A 298 -32.19 29.83 -14.84
CA VAL A 298 -31.51 29.52 -16.10
C VAL A 298 -32.40 28.66 -16.99
N SER A 299 -33.04 27.62 -16.45
CA SER A 299 -33.94 26.75 -17.22
C SER A 299 -35.17 27.51 -17.77
N GLU A 300 -35.73 28.44 -16.99
CA GLU A 300 -36.81 29.32 -17.42
C GLU A 300 -36.36 30.22 -18.58
N ARG A 301 -35.16 30.83 -18.48
CA ARG A 301 -34.59 31.65 -19.55
C ARG A 301 -34.24 30.85 -20.80
N GLU A 302 -33.76 29.62 -20.66
CA GLU A 302 -33.53 28.72 -21.79
C GLU A 302 -34.85 28.37 -22.50
N ALA A 303 -35.92 28.12 -21.75
CA ALA A 303 -37.25 27.87 -22.31
C ALA A 303 -37.82 29.11 -23.02
N GLU A 304 -37.69 30.31 -22.43
CA GLU A 304 -38.07 31.58 -23.06
C GLU A 304 -37.27 31.82 -24.36
N LEU A 305 -35.95 31.60 -24.34
CA LEU A 305 -35.10 31.72 -25.52
C LEU A 305 -35.48 30.71 -26.62
N ALA A 306 -35.83 29.47 -26.25
CA ALA A 306 -36.31 28.47 -27.20
C ALA A 306 -37.64 28.90 -27.83
N SER A 307 -38.58 29.43 -27.04
CA SER A 307 -39.85 29.98 -27.54
C SER A 307 -39.62 31.13 -28.52
N LEU A 308 -38.79 32.11 -28.14
CA LEU A 308 -38.48 33.26 -28.99
C LEU A 308 -37.80 32.84 -30.31
N ARG A 309 -36.92 31.83 -30.28
CA ARG A 309 -36.33 31.25 -31.51
C ARG A 309 -37.38 30.61 -32.40
N MET A 310 -38.34 29.87 -31.83
CA MET A 310 -39.44 29.28 -32.58
C MET A 310 -40.32 30.36 -33.22
N ASP A 311 -40.69 31.39 -32.46
CA ASP A 311 -41.47 32.53 -32.96
C ASP A 311 -40.73 33.27 -34.08
N ALA A 312 -39.43 33.51 -33.93
CA ALA A 312 -38.60 34.12 -34.96
C ALA A 312 -38.51 33.25 -36.23
N GLN A 313 -38.40 31.93 -36.09
CA GLN A 313 -38.41 31.00 -37.23
C GLN A 313 -39.76 30.99 -37.95
N LEU A 314 -40.87 30.99 -37.20
CA LEU A 314 -42.22 31.10 -37.76
C LEU A 314 -42.40 32.43 -38.52
N GLN A 315 -42.00 33.55 -37.92
CA GLN A 315 -41.99 34.87 -38.56
C GLN A 315 -41.16 34.87 -39.85
N GLN A 316 -39.95 34.30 -39.84
CA GLN A 316 -39.11 34.21 -41.02
C GLN A 316 -39.76 33.37 -42.13
N SER A 317 -40.38 32.23 -41.78
CA SER A 317 -41.09 31.40 -42.75
C SER A 317 -42.30 32.13 -43.36
N SER A 318 -43.06 32.87 -42.54
CA SER A 318 -44.20 33.67 -42.96
C SER A 318 -43.77 34.79 -43.92
N LEU A 319 -42.73 35.54 -43.56
CA LEU A 319 -42.15 36.59 -44.42
C LEU A 319 -41.64 36.02 -45.74
N GLN A 320 -41.03 34.83 -45.72
CA GLN A 320 -40.56 34.18 -46.93
C GLN A 320 -41.72 33.73 -47.83
N GLN A 321 -42.78 33.17 -47.25
CA GLN A 321 -44.01 32.83 -47.96
C GLN A 321 -44.68 34.07 -48.57
N GLU A 322 -44.71 35.19 -47.85
CA GLU A 322 -45.24 36.47 -48.34
C GLU A 322 -44.38 37.03 -49.49
N ARG A 323 -43.04 36.95 -49.39
CA ARG A 323 -42.13 37.29 -50.50
C ARG A 323 -42.35 36.40 -51.72
N GLU A 324 -42.51 35.10 -51.54
CA GLU A 324 -42.82 34.17 -52.65
C GLU A 324 -44.18 34.49 -53.28
N ARG A 325 -45.19 34.80 -52.46
CA ARG A 325 -46.51 35.21 -52.96
C ARG A 325 -46.41 36.51 -53.75
N SER A 326 -45.74 37.53 -53.20
CA SER A 326 -45.53 38.82 -53.86
C SER A 326 -44.75 38.67 -55.17
N THR A 327 -43.71 37.82 -55.20
CA THR A 327 -42.94 37.55 -56.43
C THR A 327 -43.76 36.78 -57.48
N ARG A 328 -44.60 35.82 -57.08
CA ARG A 328 -45.57 35.17 -57.98
C ARG A 328 -46.57 36.17 -58.54
N GLU A 329 -47.18 36.99 -57.69
CA GLU A 329 -48.13 38.05 -58.10
C GLU A 329 -47.46 39.05 -59.06
N LEU A 330 -46.22 39.48 -58.78
CA LEU A 330 -45.44 40.32 -59.69
C LEU A 330 -45.17 39.64 -61.04
N SER A 331 -44.80 38.36 -61.03
CA SER A 331 -44.55 37.59 -62.26
C SER A 331 -45.81 37.43 -63.10
N GLU A 332 -46.95 37.15 -62.47
CA GLU A 332 -48.26 37.09 -63.13
C GLU A 332 -48.66 38.44 -63.72
N LEU A 333 -48.44 39.55 -63.00
CA LEU A 333 -48.70 40.89 -63.50
C LEU A 333 -47.79 41.26 -64.67
N GLN A 334 -46.50 40.91 -64.61
CA GLN A 334 -45.56 41.07 -65.73
C GLN A 334 -46.01 40.25 -66.95
N GLY A 335 -46.43 38.99 -66.74
CA GLY A 335 -46.98 38.14 -67.81
C GLY A 335 -48.22 38.76 -68.46
N LYS A 336 -49.19 39.21 -67.66
CA LYS A 336 -50.39 39.91 -68.14
C LYS A 336 -50.05 41.20 -68.90
N LEU A 337 -49.07 41.96 -68.42
CA LEU A 337 -48.59 43.17 -69.09
C LEU A 337 -47.99 42.83 -70.46
N GLN A 338 -47.18 41.79 -70.54
CA GLN A 338 -46.55 41.35 -71.78
C GLN A 338 -47.57 40.78 -72.78
N GLU A 339 -48.57 40.04 -72.32
CA GLU A 339 -49.71 39.63 -73.15
C GLU A 339 -50.46 40.86 -73.69
N LYS A 340 -50.72 41.87 -72.85
CA LYS A 340 -51.39 43.10 -73.27
C LYS A 340 -50.57 43.86 -74.31
N LEU A 341 -49.25 44.00 -74.11
CA LEU A 341 -48.34 44.60 -75.08
C LEU A 341 -48.37 43.83 -76.42
N SER A 342 -48.26 42.51 -76.39
CA SER A 342 -48.31 41.70 -77.61
C SER A 342 -49.66 41.81 -78.34
N ARG A 343 -50.76 41.92 -77.59
CA ARG A 343 -52.10 42.12 -78.16
C ARG A 343 -52.25 43.52 -78.75
N GLU A 344 -51.65 44.52 -78.12
CA GLU A 344 -51.59 45.89 -78.63
C GLU A 344 -50.76 45.94 -79.93
N GLU A 345 -49.58 45.31 -79.97
CA GLU A 345 -48.77 45.15 -81.18
C GLU A 345 -49.54 44.44 -82.30
N GLN A 346 -50.23 43.33 -82.00
CA GLN A 346 -51.06 42.63 -82.97
C GLN A 346 -52.21 43.50 -83.50
N LEU A 347 -52.86 44.29 -82.64
CA LEU A 347 -53.91 45.21 -83.06
C LEU A 347 -53.34 46.35 -83.91
N GLN A 348 -52.17 46.90 -83.55
CA GLN A 348 -51.46 47.88 -84.37
C GLN A 348 -51.11 47.31 -85.75
N GLN A 349 -50.60 46.09 -85.81
CA GLN A 349 -50.30 45.40 -87.07
C GLN A 349 -51.56 45.17 -87.91
N LYS A 350 -52.67 44.74 -87.30
CA LYS A 350 -53.97 44.61 -87.99
C LYS A 350 -54.48 45.94 -88.53
N ILE A 351 -54.40 47.01 -87.75
CA ILE A 351 -54.79 48.35 -88.22
C ILE A 351 -53.89 48.76 -89.39
N LEU A 352 -52.59 48.48 -89.33
CA LEU A 352 -51.67 48.78 -90.41
C LEU A 352 -52.00 47.97 -91.69
N GLU A 353 -52.33 46.69 -91.54
CA GLU A 353 -52.80 45.82 -92.63
C GLU A 353 -54.13 46.29 -93.21
N GLU A 354 -55.11 46.65 -92.38
CA GLU A 354 -56.39 47.22 -92.82
C GLU A 354 -56.19 48.56 -93.54
N GLN A 355 -55.32 49.43 -93.02
CA GLN A 355 -54.96 50.68 -93.70
C GLN A 355 -54.27 50.43 -95.04
N PHE A 356 -53.38 49.42 -95.12
CA PHE A 356 -52.74 49.02 -96.36
C PHE A 356 -53.75 48.46 -97.37
N MET A 357 -54.66 47.59 -96.93
CA MET A 357 -55.75 47.04 -97.76
C MET A 357 -56.69 48.14 -98.26
N LEU A 358 -57.04 49.11 -97.39
CA LEU A 358 -57.86 50.26 -97.76
C LEU A 358 -57.12 51.16 -98.76
N LEU A 359 -55.82 51.38 -98.58
CA LEU A 359 -54.99 52.11 -99.53
C LEU A 359 -54.94 51.38 -100.88
N GLN A 360 -54.76 50.06 -100.87
CA GLN A 360 -54.73 49.24 -102.08
C GLN A 360 -56.09 49.23 -102.80
N GLY A 361 -57.18 49.23 -102.04
CA GLY A 361 -58.55 49.38 -102.54
C GLY A 361 -58.79 50.75 -103.16
N THR A 362 -58.40 51.84 -102.48
CA THR A 362 -58.55 53.20 -103.02
C THR A 362 -57.65 53.44 -104.23
N VAL A 363 -56.45 52.84 -104.28
CA VAL A 363 -55.60 52.83 -105.48
C VAL A 363 -56.27 52.07 -106.61
N SER A 364 -56.84 50.87 -106.36
CA SER A 364 -57.55 50.10 -107.39
C SER A 364 -58.81 50.81 -107.89
N GLU A 365 -59.52 51.50 -107.01
CA GLU A 365 -60.71 52.29 -107.35
C GLU A 365 -60.32 53.56 -108.13
N ALA A 366 -59.22 54.22 -107.76
CA ALA A 366 -58.64 55.32 -108.54
C ALA A 366 -58.14 54.85 -109.91
N GLU A 367 -57.51 53.67 -110.01
CA GLU A 367 -57.15 53.03 -111.28
C GLU A 367 -58.41 52.73 -112.12
N GLY A 368 -59.48 52.24 -111.50
CA GLY A 368 -60.79 52.04 -112.14
C GLY A 368 -61.39 53.34 -112.65
N ILE A 369 -61.36 54.42 -111.86
CA ILE A 369 -61.84 55.75 -112.26
C ILE A 369 -60.99 56.31 -113.42
N ILE A 370 -59.67 56.12 -113.39
CA ILE A 370 -58.79 56.55 -114.49
C ILE A 370 -59.10 55.74 -115.76
N GLN A 371 -59.28 54.41 -115.65
CA GLN A 371 -59.69 53.58 -116.79
C GLN A 371 -61.07 53.99 -117.34
N ASP A 372 -62.02 54.34 -116.46
CA ASP A 372 -63.36 54.79 -116.85
C ASP A 372 -63.35 56.19 -117.48
N ALA A 373 -62.46 57.08 -117.02
CA ALA A 373 -62.20 58.38 -117.65
C ALA A 373 -61.52 58.24 -119.02
N VAL A 374 -60.63 57.25 -119.18
CA VAL A 374 -60.02 56.90 -120.47
C VAL A 374 -61.07 56.32 -121.43
N ALA A 375 -62.02 55.51 -120.94
CA ALA A 375 -63.13 55.01 -121.75
C ALA A 375 -64.09 56.13 -122.21
N LYS A 376 -64.27 57.20 -121.42
CA LYS A 376 -65.13 58.35 -121.75
C LYS A 376 -64.54 59.36 -122.73
N LEU A 377 -63.26 59.27 -123.07
CA LEU A 377 -62.60 60.15 -124.05
C LEU A 377 -62.73 59.65 -125.52
N GLY A 378 -63.51 58.60 -125.75
CA GLY A 378 -63.49 57.83 -127.01
C GLY A 378 -64.69 57.90 -127.96
N ASP A 379 -65.70 58.79 -127.83
CA ASP A 379 -66.75 58.90 -128.89
C ASP A 379 -67.52 60.26 -128.92
N PRO A 380 -67.93 60.81 -130.10
CA PRO A 380 -68.43 62.21 -130.24
C PRO A 380 -69.94 62.41 -130.61
N CYS A 381 -70.46 63.61 -130.24
CA CYS A 381 -71.60 64.43 -130.76
C CYS A 381 -72.99 64.53 -130.02
N THR A 382 -73.13 65.62 -129.23
CA THR A 382 -74.22 66.65 -129.10
C THR A 382 -75.71 66.34 -128.79
N SER A 383 -76.28 66.95 -127.72
CA SER A 383 -77.36 67.99 -127.76
C SER A 383 -77.90 68.48 -126.38
N ALA A 384 -78.06 69.80 -126.24
CA ALA A 384 -79.13 70.59 -125.59
C ALA A 384 -79.44 70.56 -124.05
N ALA A 385 -79.41 71.79 -123.50
CA ALA A 385 -79.92 72.43 -122.26
C ALA A 385 -81.38 72.05 -121.82
N PRO A 386 -81.88 72.40 -120.59
CA PRO A 386 -81.74 73.70 -119.91
C PRO A 386 -81.67 73.77 -118.36
N ALA A 387 -81.35 74.98 -117.88
CA ALA A 387 -81.45 75.50 -116.49
C ALA A 387 -82.93 75.56 -116.00
N PRO A 388 -83.33 75.90 -114.73
CA PRO A 388 -82.67 76.89 -113.84
C PRO A 388 -82.88 76.78 -112.29
N GLN A 389 -82.44 77.85 -111.59
CA GLN A 389 -82.87 78.41 -110.26
C GLN A 389 -82.26 77.82 -108.97
N ILE A 390 -81.39 78.55 -108.24
CA ILE A 390 -81.64 79.63 -107.24
C ILE A 390 -82.46 79.12 -106.04
N ILE A 391 -81.86 79.15 -104.84
CA ILE A 391 -82.26 79.93 -103.64
C ILE A 391 -81.22 79.65 -102.52
N LEU A 392 -80.89 80.75 -101.82
CA LEU A 392 -80.15 80.96 -100.56
C LEU A 392 -79.56 79.77 -99.78
#